data_AF-A0AAD4JWT4-F1
#
_entry.id   AF-A0AAD4JWT4-F1
#
_cell.length_a   1.000
_cell.length_b   1.000
_cell.length_c   1.000
_cell.angle_alpha   90.00
_cell.angle_beta   90.00
_cell.angle_gamma   90.00
#
_symmetry.space_group_name_H-M   'P 1'
#
loop_
_entity.id
_entity.type
_entity.pdbx_description
1 polymer ?
#
loop_
_entity_poly.entity_id
_entity_poly.type
_entity_poly.pdbx_seq_one_letter_code
_entity_poly.pdbx_strand_id
1 'polypeptide(L)' 'MSATNKVNYLVGATSRYIAGRNAVQTVYWRTSAGPNPRMLKTNKTCEFDRSTQAPRSVRLQNYNRSFISK' A
#
# COMPACT_ATOMS: atom_id res chain seq x y z
N MET A 1 -31.31 -5.88 -7.21
CA MET A 1 -31.08 -6.32 -5.81
C MET A 1 -30.49 -7.73 -5.91
N SER A 2 -29.30 -8.11 -5.46
CA SER A 2 -28.35 -7.54 -4.51
C SER A 2 -26.96 -8.11 -4.84
N ALA A 3 -25.91 -7.32 -4.68
CA ALA A 3 -24.51 -7.76 -4.73
C ALA A 3 -24.17 -8.65 -3.51
N THR A 4 -24.78 -9.83 -3.41
CA THR A 4 -24.79 -10.68 -2.20
C THR A 4 -23.55 -11.57 -2.01
N ASN A 5 -22.51 -11.46 -2.85
CA ASN A 5 -21.22 -12.12 -2.60
C ASN A 5 -20.19 -11.15 -1.99
N LYS A 6 -20.61 -10.46 -0.92
CA LYS A 6 -19.79 -9.47 -0.22
C LYS A 6 -18.68 -10.11 0.62
N VAL A 7 -17.50 -10.13 -0.02
CA VAL A 7 -16.20 -9.62 0.45
C VAL A 7 -15.61 -10.18 1.75
N ASN A 8 -14.43 -10.79 1.64
CA ASN A 8 -13.42 -10.82 2.69
C ASN A 8 -13.25 -9.39 3.24
N TYR A 9 -13.81 -9.09 4.42
CA TYR A 9 -13.89 -7.73 4.96
C TYR A 9 -12.47 -7.22 5.18
N LEU A 10 -12.12 -6.13 4.48
CA LEU A 10 -10.86 -5.44 4.70
C LEU A 10 -10.89 -4.83 6.10
N VAL A 11 -10.00 -5.29 6.98
CA VAL A 11 -9.82 -4.75 8.33
C VAL A 11 -8.87 -3.56 8.30
N GLY A 12 -7.80 -3.67 7.51
CA GLY A 12 -6.82 -2.60 7.36
C GLY A 12 -5.84 -2.88 6.24
N ALA A 13 -5.11 -1.85 5.84
CA ALA A 13 -4.03 -1.95 4.89
C ALA A 13 -2.88 -1.02 5.27
N THR A 14 -1.66 -1.38 4.87
CA THR A 14 -0.49 -0.50 4.96
C THR A 14 0.32 -0.64 3.69
N SER A 15 0.81 0.48 3.17
CA SER A 15 1.65 0.53 1.98
C SER A 15 3.01 1.07 2.37
N ARG A 16 4.07 0.41 1.89
CA ARG A 16 5.45 0.88 2.04
C ARG A 16 6.15 0.94 0.70
N TYR A 17 6.96 1.96 0.51
CA TYR A 17 7.89 2.03 -0.60
C TYR A 17 9.17 1.26 -0.26
N ILE A 18 9.63 0.42 -1.18
CA ILE A 18 10.88 -0.34 -1.07
C ILE A 18 11.94 0.40 -1.89
N ALA A 19 12.73 1.22 -1.21
CA ALA A 19 13.90 1.87 -1.81
C ALA A 19 14.86 0.82 -2.40
N GLY A 20 15.43 1.11 -3.58
CA GLY A 20 16.31 0.19 -4.31
C GLY A 20 15.58 -0.82 -5.21
N ARG A 21 14.31 -1.13 -4.92
CA ARG A 21 13.47 -2.00 -5.78
C ARG A 21 12.46 -1.21 -6.61
N ASN A 22 12.37 0.11 -6.43
CA ASN A 22 11.38 0.98 -7.03
C ASN A 22 9.98 0.34 -7.00
N ALA A 23 9.55 -0.11 -5.83
CA ALA A 23 8.30 -0.87 -5.70
C ALA A 23 7.51 -0.41 -4.49
N VAL A 24 6.17 -0.42 -4.61
CA VAL A 24 5.27 -0.29 -3.46
C VAL A 24 4.74 -1.66 -3.10
N GLN A 25 4.88 -2.02 -1.83
CA GLN A 25 4.26 -3.20 -1.27
C GLN A 25 3.10 -2.77 -0.36
N THR A 26 1.92 -3.29 -0.64
CA THR A 26 0.73 -3.13 0.20
C THR A 26 0.40 -4.44 0.88
N VAL A 27 0.27 -4.41 2.18
CA VAL A 27 -0.24 -5.53 2.99
C VAL A 27 -1.69 -5.23 3.35
N TYR A 28 -2.53 -6.26 3.32
CA TYR A 28 -3.93 -6.20 3.69
C TYR A 28 -4.21 -7.22 4.80
N TRP A 29 -4.97 -6.78 5.79
CA TRP A 29 -5.54 -7.59 6.86
C TRP A 29 -7.01 -7.76 6.53
N ARG A 30 -7.46 -8.99 6.40
CA ARG A 30 -8.83 -9.32 5.97
C ARG A 30 -9.40 -10.38 6.89
N THR A 31 -10.71 -10.40 7.06
CA THR A 31 -11.38 -11.55 7.65
C THR A 31 -11.60 -12.64 6.59
N SER A 32 -11.44 -13.91 6.93
CA SER A 32 -11.88 -15.01 6.06
C SER A 32 -13.40 -15.06 5.98
N ALA A 33 -13.90 -15.51 4.84
CA ALA A 33 -15.28 -15.98 4.74
C ALA A 33 -15.50 -17.26 5.58
N GLY A 34 -16.76 -17.49 5.96
CA GLY A 34 -17.20 -18.70 6.66
C GLY A 34 -17.67 -18.47 8.10
N PRO A 35 -18.23 -19.51 8.75
CA PRO A 35 -18.89 -19.42 10.05
C PRO A 35 -17.93 -19.09 11.21
N ASN A 36 -16.61 -19.22 11.02
CA ASN A 36 -15.59 -18.90 12.01
C ASN A 36 -14.49 -18.02 11.36
N PRO A 37 -14.72 -16.71 11.22
CA PRO A 37 -13.80 -15.83 10.52
C PRO A 37 -12.45 -15.73 11.26
N ARG A 38 -11.36 -15.93 10.53
CA ARG A 38 -9.99 -15.75 10.99
C ARG A 38 -9.39 -14.49 10.36
N MET A 39 -8.33 -13.97 10.99
CA MET A 39 -7.55 -12.89 10.40
C MET A 39 -6.58 -13.45 9.36
N LEU A 40 -6.61 -12.90 8.14
CA LEU A 40 -5.71 -13.23 7.05
C LEU A 40 -4.85 -12.03 6.69
N LYS A 41 -3.55 -12.28 6.53
CA LYS A 41 -2.60 -11.32 5.99
C LYS A 41 -2.31 -11.69 4.54
N THR A 42 -2.54 -10.74 3.63
CA THR A 42 -2.21 -10.88 2.20
C THR A 42 -1.34 -9.71 1.78
N ASN A 43 -0.51 -9.85 0.76
CA ASN A 43 0.31 -8.77 0.24
C ASN A 43 0.24 -8.67 -1.29
N LYS A 44 0.36 -7.45 -1.79
CA LYS A 44 0.51 -7.14 -3.22
C LYS A 44 1.71 -6.22 -3.39
N THR A 45 2.57 -6.54 -4.34
CA THR A 45 3.70 -5.69 -4.71
C THR A 45 3.45 -5.15 -6.12
N CYS A 46 3.62 -3.84 -6.30
CA CYS A 46 3.61 -3.17 -7.59
C CYS A 46 5.01 -2.59 -7.81
N GLU A 47 5.70 -3.08 -8.83
CA GLU A 47 7.02 -2.57 -9.23
C GLU A 47 6.83 -1.42 -10.23
N PHE A 48 7.63 -0.37 -10.08
CA PHE A 48 7.75 0.72 -11.04
C PHE A 48 9.02 0.45 -11.85
N ASP A 49 8.92 0.66 -13.16
CA ASP A 49 10.09 0.65 -14.02
C ASP A 49 11.12 1.68 -13.50
N ARG A 50 12.41 1.38 -13.65
CA ARG A 50 13.50 2.30 -13.32
C ARG A 50 13.40 3.60 -14.13
N SER A 51 12.80 3.55 -15.32
CA SER A 51 12.49 4.72 -16.14
C SER A 51 11.33 5.56 -15.59
N THR A 52 10.36 4.93 -14.91
CA THR A 52 9.23 5.65 -14.32
C THR A 52 9.66 6.41 -13.08
N GLN A 53 9.71 7.73 -13.23
CA GLN A 53 9.83 8.64 -12.09
C GLN A 53 8.59 8.56 -11.21
N ALA A 54 8.77 8.70 -9.90
CA ALA A 54 7.63 8.89 -8.99
C ALA A 54 6.75 10.07 -9.48
N PRO A 55 5.43 10.04 -9.21
CA PRO A 55 4.53 11.13 -9.60
C PRO A 55 5.10 12.50 -9.20
N ARG A 56 4.95 13.49 -10.09
CA ARG A 56 5.56 14.83 -9.92
C ARG A 56 5.20 15.46 -8.57
N SER A 57 3.98 15.24 -8.06
CA SER A 57 3.53 15.70 -6.75
C SER A 57 4.32 15.15 -5.58
N VAL A 58 4.82 13.91 -5.67
CA VAL A 58 5.67 13.27 -4.65
C VAL A 58 7.12 13.73 -4.78
N ARG A 59 7.63 13.87 -6.02
CA ARG A 59 9.00 14.35 -6.27
C ARG A 59 9.21 15.80 -5.88
N LEU A 60 8.17 16.62 -6.00
CA LEU A 60 8.18 18.05 -5.67
C LEU A 60 7.66 18.34 -4.26
N GLN A 61 7.39 17.31 -3.43
CA GLN A 61 7.30 17.55 -1.98
C GLN A 61 8.69 17.98 -1.52
N ASN A 62 8.90 19.29 -1.56
CA ASN A 62 10.13 19.96 -1.18
C ASN A 62 10.58 19.39 0.16
N TYR A 63 11.76 18.76 0.17
CA TYR A 63 12.44 18.38 1.40
C TYR A 63 12.51 19.63 2.26
N ASN A 64 11.84 19.62 3.41
CA ASN A 64 11.96 20.69 4.39
C ASN A 64 13.40 20.65 4.92
N ARG A 65 14.30 21.44 4.31
CA ARG A 65 15.73 21.55 4.66
C ARG A 65 15.97 22.55 5.79
N SER A 66 14.95 22.95 6.53
CA SER A 66 15.10 23.88 7.67
C SER A 66 16.10 23.40 8.73
N PHE A 67 16.40 22.10 8.77
CA PHE A 67 17.39 21.51 9.66
C PHE A 67 18.85 21.57 9.16
N ILE A 68 19.10 21.94 7.88
CA ILE A 68 20.45 21.96 7.29
C ILE A 68 21.18 23.30 7.54
N SER A 69 20.46 24.34 7.97
CA SER A 69 21.06 25.63 8.35
C SER A 69 21.06 25.80 9.87
N LYS A 70 22.19 25.47 10.50
CA LYS A 70 22.66 26.07 11.75
C LYS A 70 24.18 26.19 11.70
#